data_AF-A0A3D0SVW8-F1
#
_entry.id   AF-A0A3D0SVW8-F1
#
_cell.length_a   1.000
_cell.length_b   1.000
_cell.length_c   1.000
_cell.angle_alpha   90.00
_cell.angle_beta   90.00
_cell.angle_gamma   90.00
#
_symmetry.space_group_name_H-M   'P 1'
#
loop_
_entity.id
_entity.type
_entity.pdbx_description
1 polymer ?
#
loop_
_entity_poly.entity_id
_entity_poly.type
_entity_poly.pdbx_seq_one_letter_code
_entity_poly.pdbx_strand_id
1 'polypeptide(L)'
;MFHQLAAIVFPLFAMVAAGFFYGRRHLPDMAVANRINLEIFTPALIFSVLSAKDFQIAAYANLALAGTLVVLGSGLIAWPLARLAGWRVKAFVPPMMFTNSGNMGLPLAVLAFGEPTLAAALV
;
A
#
# COMPACT_ATOMS: atom_id res chain seq x y z
N MET A 1 8.54 20.05 13.47
CA MET A 1 7.60 18.95 13.16
C MET A 1 6.82 19.17 11.88
N PHE A 2 6.02 20.22 11.71
CA PHE A 2 5.23 20.44 10.47
C PHE A 2 6.07 20.48 9.18
N HIS A 3 7.25 21.10 9.21
CA HIS A 3 8.17 21.12 8.07
C HIS A 3 8.65 19.71 7.65
N GLN A 4 8.91 18.82 8.60
CA GLN A 4 9.34 17.44 8.30
C GLN A 4 8.21 16.61 7.71
N LEU A 5 7.00 16.73 8.26
CA LEU A 5 5.81 16.08 7.70
C LEU A 5 5.54 16.57 6.27
N ALA A 6 5.63 17.89 6.04
CA ALA A 6 5.50 18.46 4.72
C ALA A 6 6.58 17.91 3.77
N ALA A 7 7.85 17.85 4.20
CA ALA A 7 8.93 17.32 3.38
C ALA A 7 8.76 15.85 2.98
N ILE A 8 8.21 15.01 3.87
CA ILE A 8 7.95 13.58 3.61
C ILE A 8 6.77 13.38 2.66
N VAL A 9 5.67 14.12 2.87
CA VAL A 9 4.41 13.88 2.16
C VAL A 9 4.30 14.69 0.87
N PHE A 10 5.00 15.82 0.76
CA PHE A 10 5.01 16.66 -0.44
C PHE A 10 5.37 15.91 -1.73
N PRO A 11 6.41 15.06 -1.78
CA PRO A 11 6.74 14.28 -2.97
C PRO A 11 5.56 13.42 -3.47
N LEU A 12 4.78 12.83 -2.56
CA LEU A 12 3.60 12.05 -2.91
C LEU A 12 2.53 12.92 -3.56
N PHE A 13 2.20 14.05 -2.95
CA PHE A 13 1.22 14.98 -3.53
C PHE A 13 1.70 15.58 -4.86
N ALA A 14 2.99 15.85 -5.00
CA ALA A 14 3.58 16.35 -6.24
C ALA A 14 3.43 15.31 -7.38
N MET A 15 3.74 14.03 -7.11
CA MET A 15 3.54 12.94 -8.07
C MET A 15 2.07 12.76 -8.45
N VAL A 16 1.16 12.78 -7.47
CA VAL A 16 -0.29 12.69 -7.71
C VAL A 16 -0.80 13.88 -8.54
N ALA A 17 -0.36 15.10 -8.22
CA ALA A 17 -0.73 16.30 -8.96
C ALA A 17 -0.24 16.25 -10.41
N ALA A 18 1.02 15.83 -10.62
CA ALA A 18 1.57 15.64 -11.97
C ALA A 18 0.74 14.61 -12.76
N GLY A 19 0.43 13.46 -12.16
CA GLY A 19 -0.42 12.43 -12.75
C GLY A 19 -1.83 12.95 -13.07
N PHE A 20 -2.43 13.74 -12.18
CA PHE A 20 -3.74 14.36 -12.38
C PHE A 20 -3.75 15.33 -13.57
N PHE A 21 -2.79 16.27 -13.64
CA PHE A 21 -2.72 17.22 -14.75
C PHE A 21 -2.41 16.55 -16.09
N TYR A 22 -1.56 15.51 -16.08
CA TYR A 22 -1.28 14.72 -17.27
C TYR A 22 -2.52 13.93 -17.72
N GLY A 23 -3.18 13.24 -16.79
CA GLY A 23 -4.37 12.43 -17.05
C GLY A 23 -5.55 13.23 -17.58
N ARG A 24 -5.72 14.48 -17.13
CA ARG A 24 -6.74 15.40 -17.66
C ARG A 24 -6.58 15.70 -19.15
N ARG A 25 -5.36 15.64 -19.68
CA ARG A 25 -5.08 15.95 -21.09
C ARG A 25 -5.03 14.70 -21.97
N HIS A 26 -4.48 13.61 -21.46
CA HIS A 26 -4.10 12.47 -22.30
C HIS A 26 -4.94 11.20 -22.07
N LEU A 27 -5.80 11.16 -21.03
CA LEU A 27 -6.64 9.99 -20.68
C LEU A 27 -5.91 8.64 -20.87
N PRO A 28 -4.71 8.48 -20.28
CA PRO A 28 -3.88 7.30 -20.49
C PRO A 28 -4.58 6.04 -19.99
N ASP A 29 -4.41 4.93 -20.71
CA ASP A 29 -4.89 3.62 -20.26
C ASP A 29 -4.05 3.11 -19.09
N MET A 30 -4.65 3.14 -17.90
CA MET A 30 -4.02 2.68 -16.67
C MET A 30 -3.96 1.15 -16.56
N ALA A 31 -4.69 0.41 -17.39
CA ALA A 31 -4.69 -1.05 -17.35
C ALA A 31 -3.31 -1.62 -17.66
N VAL A 32 -2.61 -1.06 -18.65
CA VAL A 32 -1.25 -1.49 -19.03
C VAL A 32 -0.27 -1.23 -17.90
N ALA A 33 -0.26 0.00 -17.36
CA ALA A 33 0.64 0.37 -16.27
C ALA A 33 0.39 -0.48 -15.01
N ASN A 34 -0.88 -0.70 -14.65
CA ASN A 34 -1.25 -1.52 -13.51
C ASN A 34 -0.88 -2.99 -13.72
N ARG A 35 -1.05 -3.52 -14.94
CA ARG A 35 -0.65 -4.88 -15.28
C ARG A 35 0.86 -5.07 -15.14
N ILE A 36 1.67 -4.17 -15.70
CA ILE A 36 3.13 -4.22 -15.56
C ILE A 36 3.52 -4.14 -14.08
N ASN A 37 2.87 -3.27 -13.31
CA ASN A 37 3.13 -3.13 -11.88
C ASN A 37 2.84 -4.42 -11.10
N LEU A 38 1.71 -5.08 -11.37
CA LEU A 38 1.33 -6.31 -10.67
C LEU A 38 2.06 -7.55 -11.16
N GLU A 39 2.35 -7.66 -12.46
CA GLU A 39 2.95 -8.86 -13.06
C GLU A 39 4.49 -8.84 -13.03
N ILE A 40 5.12 -7.66 -13.01
CA ILE A 40 6.58 -7.52 -13.11
C ILE A 40 7.16 -6.83 -11.88
N PHE A 41 6.77 -5.59 -11.59
CA PHE A 41 7.43 -4.80 -10.55
C PHE A 41 7.14 -5.30 -9.14
N THR A 42 5.89 -5.71 -8.85
CA THR A 42 5.52 -6.22 -7.53
C THR A 42 6.26 -7.52 -7.22
N PRO A 43 6.29 -8.55 -8.09
CA PRO A 43 7.09 -9.75 -7.85
C PRO A 43 8.60 -9.46 -7.76
N ALA A 44 9.13 -8.58 -8.62
CA ALA A 44 10.54 -8.21 -8.59
C ALA A 44 10.92 -7.51 -7.28
N LEU A 45 10.06 -6.63 -6.75
CA LEU A 45 10.25 -5.97 -5.46
C LEU A 45 10.22 -6.97 -4.31
N ILE A 46 9.22 -7.86 -4.28
CA ILE A 46 9.13 -8.91 -3.26
C ILE A 46 10.39 -9.78 -3.30
N PHE A 47 10.82 -10.22 -4.48
CA PHE A 47 12.05 -11.00 -4.63
C PHE A 47 13.30 -10.22 -4.18
N SER A 48 13.42 -8.95 -4.55
CA SER A 48 14.55 -8.10 -4.15
C SER A 48 14.66 -7.98 -2.64
N VAL A 49 13.54 -7.89 -1.92
CA VAL A 49 13.54 -7.82 -0.46
C VAL A 49 13.79 -9.18 0.17
N LEU A 50 13.18 -10.25 -0.34
CA LEU A 50 13.38 -11.60 0.20
C LEU A 50 14.78 -12.17 -0.05
N SER A 51 15.46 -11.72 -1.11
CA SER A 51 16.83 -12.12 -1.44
C SER A 51 17.90 -11.30 -0.69
N ALA A 52 17.50 -10.24 0.02
CA ALA A 52 18.42 -9.46 0.83
C ALA A 52 18.90 -10.31 2.04
N LYS A 53 20.21 -10.27 2.32
CA LYS A 53 20.86 -11.11 3.34
C LYS A 53 20.28 -10.95 4.76
N ASP A 54 19.61 -9.84 5.05
CA ASP A 54 19.14 -9.48 6.39
C ASP A 54 17.65 -9.75 6.61
N PHE A 55 16.95 -10.41 5.68
CA PHE A 55 15.53 -10.72 5.85
C PHE A 55 15.32 -11.92 6.79
N GLN A 56 15.21 -11.64 8.08
CA GLN A 56 14.86 -12.65 9.09
C GLN A 56 13.35 -12.69 9.32
N ILE A 57 12.67 -13.67 8.73
CA ILE A 57 11.20 -13.87 8.86
C ILE A 57 10.77 -13.89 10.35
N ALA A 58 11.54 -14.55 11.21
CA ALA A 58 11.26 -14.63 12.63
C ALA A 58 11.27 -13.26 13.33
N ALA A 59 12.11 -12.32 12.87
CA ALA A 59 12.17 -10.98 13.43
C ALA A 59 10.90 -10.16 13.14
N TYR A 60 10.16 -10.51 12.07
CA TYR A 60 8.94 -9.83 11.66
C TYR A 60 7.66 -10.58 12.04
N ALA A 61 7.73 -11.69 12.78
CA ALA A 61 6.55 -12.48 13.13
C ALA A 61 5.46 -11.68 13.88
N ASN A 62 5.87 -10.80 14.80
CA ASN A 62 4.95 -9.92 15.52
C ASN A 62 4.31 -8.88 14.58
N LEU A 63 5.05 -8.39 13.59
CA LEU A 63 4.54 -7.44 12.61
C LEU A 63 3.54 -8.11 11.67
N ALA A 64 3.85 -9.33 11.19
CA ALA A 64 2.94 -10.14 10.39
C ALA A 64 1.64 -10.43 11.14
N LEU A 65 1.74 -10.78 12.42
CA LEU A 65 0.58 -11.01 13.28
C LEU A 65 -0.25 -9.73 13.47
N ALA A 66 0.39 -8.60 13.74
CA ALA A 66 -0.29 -7.32 13.86
C ALA A 66 -0.98 -6.91 12.55
N GLY A 67 -0.30 -7.02 11.41
CA GLY A 67 -0.86 -6.76 10.08
C GLY A 67 -2.06 -7.67 9.78
N THR A 68 -1.95 -8.96 10.08
CA THR A 68 -3.05 -9.92 9.95
C THR A 68 -4.24 -9.53 10.81
N LEU A 69 -4.01 -9.15 12.06
CA LEU A 69 -5.08 -8.70 12.96
C LEU A 69 -5.74 -7.40 12.47
N VAL A 70 -4.98 -6.48 11.89
CA VAL A 70 -5.54 -5.25 11.30
C VAL A 70 -6.41 -5.58 10.10
N VAL A 71 -5.94 -6.41 9.17
CA VAL A 71 -6.68 -6.82 7.96
C VAL A 71 -7.95 -7.59 8.31
N LEU A 72 -7.85 -8.59 9.20
CA LEU A 72 -9.01 -9.38 9.62
C LEU A 72 -9.95 -8.59 10.52
N GLY A 73 -9.40 -7.75 11.40
CA GLY A 73 -10.16 -6.88 12.30
C GLY A 73 -10.95 -5.82 11.54
N SER A 74 -10.36 -5.19 10.53
CA SER A 74 -11.08 -4.23 9.69
C SER A 74 -12.19 -4.92 8.90
N GLY A 75 -11.96 -6.14 8.41
CA GLY A 75 -13.01 -6.97 7.79
C GLY A 75 -14.15 -7.32 8.74
N LEU A 76 -13.81 -7.70 9.97
CA LEU A 76 -14.78 -8.05 11.02
C LEU A 76 -15.65 -6.86 11.41
N ILE A 77 -15.11 -5.64 11.39
CA ILE A 77 -15.84 -4.40 11.65
C ILE A 77 -16.64 -3.95 10.41
N ALA A 78 -16.05 -4.04 9.22
CA ALA A 78 -16.67 -3.61 7.97
C ALA A 78 -17.87 -4.48 7.57
N TRP A 79 -17.86 -5.78 7.93
CA TRP A 79 -18.93 -6.72 7.62
C TRP A 79 -20.29 -6.36 8.23
N PRO A 80 -20.43 -6.15 9.56
CA PRO A 80 -21.69 -5.73 10.16
C PRO A 80 -22.08 -4.32 9.70
N LEU A 81 -21.13 -3.40 9.54
CA LEU A 81 -21.41 -2.05 9.03
C LEU A 81 -22.04 -2.10 7.64
N ALA A 82 -21.48 -2.90 6.73
CA ALA A 82 -22.04 -3.07 5.39
C ALA A 82 -23.45 -3.66 5.42
N ARG A 83 -23.71 -4.62 6.32
CA ARG A 83 -25.05 -5.21 6.46
C ARG A 83 -26.07 -4.21 7.03
N LEU A 84 -25.69 -3.47 8.07
CA LEU A 84 -26.57 -2.48 8.71
C LEU A 84 -26.87 -1.31 7.78
N ALA A 85 -25.91 -0.89 6.96
CA ALA A 85 -26.08 0.19 5.97
C ALA A 85 -26.73 -0.27 4.65
N GLY A 86 -27.05 -1.56 4.49
CA GLY A 86 -27.63 -2.10 3.26
C GLY A 86 -26.64 -2.13 2.07
N TRP A 87 -25.33 -2.05 2.34
CA TRP A 87 -24.30 -2.08 1.31
C TRP A 87 -24.01 -3.50 0.81
N ARG A 88 -23.52 -3.58 -0.44
CA ARG A 88 -23.05 -4.84 -1.02
C ARG A 88 -21.76 -5.28 -0.31
N VAL A 89 -21.89 -6.20 0.65
CA VAL A 89 -20.77 -6.76 1.44
C VAL A 89 -19.58 -7.18 0.57
N LYS A 90 -19.84 -7.91 -0.53
CA LYS A 90 -18.80 -8.39 -1.47
C LYS A 90 -18.03 -7.27 -2.18
N ALA A 91 -18.60 -6.06 -2.25
CA ALA A 91 -17.96 -4.89 -2.86
C ALA A 91 -17.32 -3.98 -1.81
N PHE A 92 -17.88 -3.91 -0.60
CA PHE A 92 -17.42 -2.98 0.44
C PHE A 92 -16.33 -3.56 1.35
N VAL A 93 -16.47 -4.82 1.77
CA VAL A 93 -15.57 -5.39 2.78
C VAL A 93 -14.15 -5.60 2.25
N PRO A 94 -13.91 -6.16 1.03
CA PRO A 94 -12.54 -6.40 0.57
C PRO A 94 -11.68 -5.12 0.49
N PRO A 95 -12.16 -3.97 -0.02
CA PRO A 95 -11.39 -2.72 0.01
C PRO A 95 -11.09 -2.17 1.41
N MET A 96 -11.89 -2.51 2.42
CA MET A 96 -11.62 -2.13 3.82
C MET A 96 -10.55 -3.02 4.46
N MET A 97 -10.45 -4.28 4.02
CA MET A 97 -9.43 -5.23 4.45
C MET A 97 -8.10 -5.00 3.74
N PHE A 98 -8.15 -4.86 2.42
CA PHE A 98 -7.00 -4.73 1.55
C PHE A 98 -6.99 -3.32 0.96
N THR A 99 -6.41 -2.40 1.71
CA THR A 99 -6.20 -1.03 1.26
C THR A 99 -5.05 -0.98 0.25
N ASN A 100 -4.88 0.15 -0.44
CA ASN A 100 -3.80 0.35 -1.42
C ASN A 100 -2.44 0.60 -0.74
N SER A 101 -2.07 -0.26 0.21
CA SER A 101 -0.82 -0.17 0.98
C SER A 101 0.41 -0.36 0.10
N GLY A 102 0.31 -1.11 -0.99
CA GLY A 102 1.40 -1.25 -1.95
C GLY A 102 1.74 0.08 -2.63
N ASN A 103 0.79 0.68 -3.35
CA ASN A 103 1.09 1.87 -4.16
C ASN A 103 1.17 3.17 -3.35
N MET A 104 0.53 3.25 -2.18
CA MET A 104 0.61 4.44 -1.31
C MET A 104 1.50 4.24 -0.08
N GLY A 105 1.42 3.08 0.57
CA GLY A 105 2.11 2.80 1.83
C GLY A 105 3.60 2.58 1.66
N LEU A 106 4.04 1.80 0.65
CA LEU A 106 5.47 1.54 0.43
C LEU A 106 6.25 2.82 0.12
N PRO A 107 5.82 3.71 -0.81
CA PRO A 107 6.54 4.95 -1.07
C PRO A 107 6.57 5.87 0.14
N LEU A 108 5.48 5.95 0.92
CA LEU A 108 5.45 6.75 2.15
C LEU A 108 6.43 6.22 3.19
N ALA A 109 6.49 4.90 3.38
CA ALA A 109 7.43 4.28 4.31
C ALA A 109 8.88 4.57 3.93
N VAL A 110 9.22 4.46 2.64
CA VAL A 110 10.58 4.76 2.14
C VAL A 110 10.91 6.25 2.27
N LEU A 111 9.98 7.15 1.94
CA LEU A 111 10.20 8.59 2.07
C LEU A 111 10.35 9.03 3.53
N ALA A 112 9.68 8.35 4.47
CA ALA A 112 9.73 8.66 5.89
C ALA A 112 10.93 8.03 6.61
N PHE A 113 11.30 6.80 6.25
CA PHE A 113 12.22 5.97 7.03
C PHE A 113 13.39 5.37 6.21
N GLY A 114 13.39 5.55 4.89
CA GLY A 114 14.43 5.08 3.98
C GLY A 114 14.21 3.67 3.42
N GLU A 115 15.10 3.25 2.51
CA GLU A 115 15.06 1.93 1.87
C GLU A 115 15.12 0.73 2.83
N PRO A 116 15.86 0.76 3.97
CA PRO A 116 15.90 -0.39 4.89
C PRO A 116 14.53 -0.78 5.45
N THR A 117 13.56 0.14 5.45
CA THR A 117 12.19 -0.10 5.93
C THR A 117 11.36 -0.96 4.96
N LEU A 118 11.80 -1.16 3.71
CA LEU A 118 11.11 -1.99 2.73
C LEU A 118 10.86 -3.43 3.23
N ALA A 119 11.81 -3.99 3.98
CA ALA A 119 11.67 -5.31 4.59
C ALA A 119 10.48 -5.39 5.54
N ALA A 120 10.35 -4.41 6.44
CA ALA A 120 9.22 -4.33 7.37
C ALA A 120 7.91 -3.99 6.65
N ALA A 121 7.94 -3.11 5.64
CA ALA A 121 6.74 -2.61 4.98
C ALA A 121 6.06 -3.62 4.05
N LEU A 122 6.79 -4.67 3.63
CA LEU A 122 6.24 -5.77 2.82
C LEU A 122 5.63 -6.91 3.64
N VAL A 123 5.81 -6.91 4.96
CA VAL A 123 5.25 -7.92 5.89
C VAL A 123 3.83 -7.52 6.30
#